data_AF-A0A151QDC1-F1
#
_entry.id   AF-A0A151QDC1-F1
#
_cell.length_a   1.000
_cell.length_b   1.000
_cell.length_c   1.000
_cell.angle_alpha   90.00
_cell.angle_beta   90.00
_cell.angle_gamma   90.00
#
_symmetry.space_group_name_H-M   'P 1'
#
loop_
_entity.id
_entity.type
_entity.pdbx_description
1 polymer ?
#
loop_
_entity_poly.entity_id
_entity_poly.type
_entity_poly.pdbx_seq_one_letter_code
_entity_poly.pdbx_strand_id
1 'polypeptide(L)'
;MRRVFNVIDRGIASRPTLAEMAPANHIETVQAAWAEALRCDFGRARDAMLCRLAETTQELALQYPNDAKVLLWNGIVLTGYAKSLGGLCSLHFQAQAKASLERAMALAPNDGAAYLYLGLLYDHAPAAPYGFGDETIARSLLEQGLKLTLNSAEQVRRA
;
A
#
# COMPACT_ATOMS: atom_id res chain seq x y z
N MET A 1 -34.10 -7.76 50.40
CA MET A 1 -32.70 -7.38 50.66
C MET A 1 -31.80 -8.30 49.83
N ARG A 2 -30.86 -7.73 49.04
CA ARG A 2 -29.50 -8.23 48.65
C ARG A 2 -29.34 -9.75 48.35
N ARG A 3 -28.69 -10.24 47.30
CA ARG A 3 -27.78 -9.71 46.26
C ARG A 3 -27.37 -10.90 45.35
N VAL A 4 -27.40 -10.67 44.02
CA VAL A 4 -26.41 -10.98 42.96
C VAL A 4 -25.90 -12.42 42.68
N PHE A 5 -25.67 -12.66 41.37
CA PHE A 5 -24.93 -13.71 40.65
C PHE A 5 -25.80 -14.92 40.26
N ASN A 6 -25.93 -15.32 38.99
CA ASN A 6 -24.98 -15.33 37.89
C ASN A 6 -25.76 -15.46 36.57
N VAL A 7 -25.60 -14.53 35.62
CA VAL A 7 -26.06 -14.74 34.24
C VAL A 7 -24.89 -15.34 33.48
N ILE A 8 -24.99 -16.64 33.21
CA ILE A 8 -24.13 -17.32 32.23
C ILE A 8 -24.72 -16.98 30.87
N ASP A 9 -24.30 -15.87 30.28
CA ASP A 9 -24.50 -15.64 28.85
C ASP A 9 -23.31 -16.26 28.11
N ARG A 10 -23.47 -17.55 27.78
CA ARG A 10 -22.57 -18.24 26.86
C ARG A 10 -23.04 -17.93 25.45
N GLY A 11 -22.33 -17.00 24.83
CA GLY A 11 -21.81 -17.18 23.48
C GLY A 11 -22.81 -17.01 22.36
N ILE A 12 -22.80 -15.83 21.75
CA ILE A 12 -22.47 -15.71 20.33
C ILE A 12 -21.59 -14.46 20.20
N ALA A 13 -20.27 -14.62 20.37
CA ALA A 13 -19.36 -13.62 19.82
C ALA A 13 -19.48 -13.75 18.31
N SER A 14 -20.33 -12.94 17.69
CA SER A 14 -20.31 -12.69 16.26
C SER A 14 -18.94 -12.11 15.95
N ARG A 15 -17.97 -12.98 15.63
CA ARG A 15 -16.75 -12.54 14.97
C ARG A 15 -17.24 -11.93 13.67
N PRO A 16 -17.00 -10.63 13.39
CA PRO A 16 -17.31 -10.10 12.08
C PRO A 16 -16.60 -10.99 11.08
N THR A 17 -17.39 -11.61 10.20
CA THR A 17 -16.86 -12.25 9.01
C THR A 17 -16.02 -11.20 8.29
N LEU A 18 -14.81 -11.58 7.87
CA LEU A 18 -13.85 -10.75 7.15
C LEU A 18 -14.43 -10.10 5.86
N ALA A 19 -15.67 -10.43 5.50
CA ALA A 19 -16.38 -10.04 4.30
C ALA A 19 -17.07 -8.66 4.36
N GLU A 20 -17.11 -7.98 5.52
CA GLU A 20 -17.83 -6.69 5.63
C GLU A 20 -17.06 -5.65 6.46
N MET A 21 -15.78 -5.47 6.17
CA MET A 21 -15.03 -4.32 6.65
C MET A 21 -14.99 -3.26 5.55
N ALA A 22 -15.27 -2.01 5.90
CA ALA A 22 -15.12 -0.91 4.95
C ALA A 22 -13.66 -0.84 4.44
N PRO A 23 -13.42 -0.41 3.20
CA PRO A 23 -12.07 -0.31 2.63
C PRO A 23 -11.11 0.50 3.52
N ALA A 24 -11.60 1.51 4.23
CA ALA A 24 -10.83 2.27 5.21
C ALA A 24 -10.19 1.40 6.31
N ASN A 25 -10.94 0.46 6.89
CA ASN A 25 -10.45 -0.42 7.96
C ASN A 25 -9.40 -1.42 7.44
N HIS A 26 -9.59 -1.89 6.20
CA HIS A 26 -8.60 -2.74 5.53
C HIS A 26 -7.28 -1.99 5.32
N ILE A 27 -7.35 -0.73 4.90
CA ILE A 27 -6.14 0.07 4.65
C ILE A 27 -5.39 0.41 5.93
N GLU A 28 -6.09 0.76 7.02
CA GLU A 28 -5.43 0.97 8.32
C GLU A 28 -4.68 -0.27 8.79
N THR A 29 -5.26 -1.46 8.58
CA THR A 29 -4.60 -2.74 8.89
C THR A 29 -3.36 -2.95 8.03
N VAL A 30 -3.45 -2.67 6.71
CA VAL A 30 -2.31 -2.77 5.79
C VAL A 30 -1.19 -1.81 6.19
N GLN A 31 -1.53 -0.56 6.55
CA GLN A 31 -0.59 0.46 7.01
C GLN A 31 0.15 0.03 8.27
N ALA A 32 -0.56 -0.51 9.25
CA ALA A 32 0.02 -1.02 10.48
C ALA A 32 0.97 -2.19 10.23
N ALA A 33 0.56 -3.15 9.39
CA ALA A 33 1.37 -4.30 9.02
C ALA A 33 2.63 -3.90 8.22
N TRP A 34 2.50 -2.93 7.31
CA TRP A 34 3.62 -2.34 6.60
C TRP A 34 4.63 -1.70 7.56
N ALA A 35 4.15 -0.90 8.53
CA ALA A 35 5.01 -0.28 9.53
C ALA A 35 5.72 -1.32 10.42
N GLU A 36 5.08 -2.44 10.75
CA GLU A 36 5.71 -3.57 11.44
C GLU A 36 6.81 -4.21 10.59
N ALA A 37 6.52 -4.48 9.31
CA ALA A 37 7.51 -5.05 8.39
C ALA A 37 8.73 -4.13 8.22
N LEU A 38 8.55 -2.80 8.21
CA LEU A 38 9.64 -1.83 8.14
C LEU A 38 10.46 -1.73 9.43
N ARG A 39 9.88 -2.09 10.59
CA ARG A 39 10.60 -2.15 11.87
C ARG A 39 11.43 -3.41 12.02
N CYS A 40 11.09 -4.48 11.29
CA CYS A 40 11.86 -5.70 11.28
C CYS A 40 13.19 -5.53 10.54
N ASP A 41 14.24 -6.15 11.08
CA ASP A 41 15.51 -6.27 10.39
C ASP A 41 15.35 -6.99 9.05
N PHE A 42 16.23 -6.67 8.10
CA PHE A 42 16.24 -7.33 6.81
C PHE A 42 16.51 -8.83 6.95
N GLY A 43 15.70 -9.64 6.26
CA GLY A 43 15.82 -11.09 6.27
C GLY A 43 14.46 -11.79 6.20
N ARG A 44 14.50 -13.11 6.37
CA ARG A 44 13.36 -14.01 6.11
C ARG A 44 12.06 -13.63 6.82
N ALA A 45 12.15 -13.07 8.03
CA ALA A 45 10.97 -12.66 8.80
C ALA A 45 10.25 -11.49 8.11
N ARG A 46 11.00 -10.46 7.70
CA ARG A 46 10.46 -9.32 6.96
C ARG A 46 9.94 -9.74 5.59
N ASP A 47 10.66 -10.60 4.87
CA ASP A 47 10.25 -11.07 3.55
C ASP A 47 8.93 -11.84 3.60
N ALA A 48 8.75 -12.69 4.64
CA ALA A 48 7.50 -13.40 4.86
C ALA A 48 6.34 -12.47 5.22
N MET A 49 6.59 -11.42 6.00
CA MET A 49 5.58 -10.40 6.30
C MET A 49 5.16 -9.63 5.04
N LEU A 50 6.15 -9.19 4.23
CA LEU A 50 5.89 -8.47 2.98
C LEU A 50 5.17 -9.35 1.96
N CYS A 51 5.50 -10.64 1.88
CA CYS A 51 4.82 -11.60 1.02
C CYS A 51 3.32 -11.69 1.36
N ARG A 52 2.99 -11.94 2.63
CA ARG A 52 1.58 -12.00 3.09
C ARG A 52 0.85 -10.68 2.87
N LEU A 53 1.54 -9.57 3.10
CA LEU A 53 0.96 -8.24 2.91
C LEU A 53 0.68 -7.99 1.43
N ALA A 54 1.59 -8.38 0.53
CA ALA A 54 1.43 -8.27 -0.91
C ALA A 54 0.25 -9.10 -1.42
N GLU A 55 0.06 -10.32 -0.92
CA GLU A 55 -1.13 -11.14 -1.23
C GLU A 55 -2.41 -10.42 -0.80
N THR A 56 -2.44 -9.93 0.45
CA THR A 56 -3.59 -9.21 1.01
C THR A 56 -3.95 -7.97 0.20
N THR A 57 -2.96 -7.14 -0.16
CA THR A 57 -3.23 -5.91 -0.91
C THR A 57 -3.64 -6.16 -2.35
N GLN A 58 -3.14 -7.23 -2.97
CA GLN A 58 -3.58 -7.64 -4.31
C GLN A 58 -5.05 -8.07 -4.29
N GLU A 59 -5.46 -8.88 -3.30
CA GLU A 59 -6.87 -9.27 -3.13
C GLU A 59 -7.76 -8.05 -2.91
N LEU A 60 -7.32 -7.10 -2.07
CA LEU A 60 -8.06 -5.85 -1.86
C LEU A 60 -8.15 -5.02 -3.13
N ALA A 61 -7.08 -4.93 -3.94
CA ALA A 61 -7.10 -4.21 -5.20
C ALA A 61 -8.06 -4.83 -6.23
N LEU A 62 -8.24 -6.16 -6.19
CA LEU A 62 -9.24 -6.86 -7.01
C LEU A 62 -10.68 -6.61 -6.52
N GLN A 63 -10.89 -6.54 -5.20
CA GLN A 63 -12.19 -6.24 -4.60
C GLN A 63 -12.60 -4.77 -4.78
N TYR A 64 -11.63 -3.86 -4.72
CA TYR A 64 -11.83 -2.41 -4.78
C TYR A 64 -11.02 -1.76 -5.92
N PRO A 65 -11.30 -2.09 -7.19
CA PRO A 65 -10.50 -1.64 -8.34
C PRO A 65 -10.65 -0.14 -8.66
N ASN A 66 -11.55 0.56 -7.97
CA ASN A 66 -11.83 1.99 -8.14
C ASN A 66 -11.53 2.79 -6.86
N ASP A 67 -10.91 2.18 -5.85
CA ASP A 67 -10.47 2.88 -4.65
C ASP A 67 -8.99 3.27 -4.81
N ALA A 68 -8.74 4.57 -4.95
CA ALA A 68 -7.40 5.11 -5.15
C ALA A 68 -6.45 4.75 -4.00
N LYS A 69 -6.95 4.74 -2.75
CA LYS A 69 -6.14 4.46 -1.57
C LYS A 69 -5.74 2.98 -1.53
N VAL A 70 -6.66 2.08 -1.88
CA VAL A 70 -6.37 0.65 -1.98
C VAL A 70 -5.30 0.38 -3.03
N LEU A 71 -5.44 0.97 -4.22
CA LEU A 71 -4.47 0.80 -5.30
C LEU A 71 -3.11 1.40 -4.98
N LEU A 72 -3.09 2.56 -4.30
CA LEU A 72 -1.86 3.19 -3.82
C LEU A 72 -1.11 2.26 -2.86
N TRP A 73 -1.79 1.75 -1.84
CA TRP A 73 -1.16 0.84 -0.86
C TRP A 73 -0.73 -0.49 -1.47
N ASN A 74 -1.49 -1.02 -2.43
CA ASN A 74 -1.05 -2.19 -3.20
C ASN A 74 0.29 -1.92 -3.91
N GLY A 75 0.42 -0.77 -4.57
CA GLY A 75 1.66 -0.36 -5.22
C GLY A 75 2.85 -0.23 -4.26
N ILE A 76 2.64 0.41 -3.10
CA ILE A 76 3.67 0.60 -2.07
C ILE A 76 4.18 -0.76 -1.55
N VAL A 77 3.25 -1.64 -1.18
CA VAL A 77 3.60 -2.95 -0.63
C VAL A 77 4.30 -3.82 -1.66
N LEU A 78 3.79 -3.88 -2.89
CA LEU A 78 4.40 -4.63 -3.98
C LEU A 78 5.81 -4.14 -4.31
N THR A 79 6.04 -2.82 -4.27
CA THR A 79 7.38 -2.24 -4.47
C THR A 79 8.35 -2.68 -3.37
N GLY A 80 7.90 -2.66 -2.10
CA GLY A 80 8.69 -3.17 -0.98
C GLY A 80 9.01 -4.66 -1.09
N TYR A 81 8.01 -5.46 -1.46
CA TYR A 81 8.18 -6.91 -1.61
C TYR A 81 9.09 -7.28 -2.80
N ALA A 82 8.97 -6.56 -3.92
CA ALA A 82 9.87 -6.72 -5.05
C ALA A 82 11.33 -6.45 -4.65
N LYS A 83 11.56 -5.44 -3.81
CA LYS A 83 12.89 -5.12 -3.28
C LYS A 83 13.46 -6.24 -2.41
N SER A 84 12.63 -6.93 -1.62
CA SER A 84 13.08 -8.10 -0.83
C SER A 84 13.40 -9.32 -1.70
N LEU A 85 12.62 -9.57 -2.76
CA LEU A 85 12.82 -10.73 -3.64
C LEU A 85 14.08 -10.62 -4.49
N GLY A 86 14.32 -9.44 -5.09
CA GLY A 86 15.39 -9.24 -6.07
C GLY A 86 15.26 -10.09 -7.34
N GLY A 87 16.21 -9.92 -8.26
CA GLY A 87 16.29 -10.70 -9.49
C GLY A 87 15.08 -10.57 -10.43
N LEU A 88 14.90 -11.54 -11.33
CA LEU A 88 13.85 -11.52 -12.36
C LEU A 88 12.43 -11.64 -11.76
N CYS A 89 12.28 -12.31 -10.62
CA CYS A 89 11.00 -12.43 -9.93
C CYS A 89 10.50 -11.06 -9.43
N SER A 90 11.40 -10.14 -9.09
CA SER A 90 11.02 -8.77 -8.67
C SER A 90 10.36 -7.96 -9.78
N LEU A 91 10.72 -8.20 -11.05
CA LEU A 91 10.21 -7.42 -12.19
C LEU A 91 8.70 -7.58 -12.37
N HIS A 92 8.18 -8.78 -12.13
CA HIS A 92 6.76 -9.05 -12.19
C HIS A 92 5.99 -8.18 -11.18
N PHE A 93 6.46 -8.15 -9.93
CA PHE A 93 5.84 -7.36 -8.86
C PHE A 93 6.03 -5.85 -9.07
N GLN A 94 7.18 -5.42 -9.61
CA GLN A 94 7.39 -4.02 -10.01
C GLN A 94 6.40 -3.59 -11.10
N ALA A 95 6.14 -4.43 -12.10
CA ALA A 95 5.16 -4.12 -13.15
C ALA A 95 3.72 -4.03 -12.60
N GLN A 96 3.35 -4.93 -11.68
CA GLN A 96 2.05 -4.85 -11.01
C GLN A 96 1.92 -3.61 -10.11
N ALA A 97 3.00 -3.26 -9.40
CA ALA A 97 3.06 -2.05 -8.59
C ALA A 97 2.86 -0.80 -9.45
N LYS A 98 3.56 -0.73 -10.59
CA LYS A 98 3.41 0.35 -11.58
C LYS A 98 1.96 0.51 -12.02
N ALA A 99 1.32 -0.58 -12.47
CA ALA A 99 -0.07 -0.55 -12.93
C ALA A 99 -1.04 -0.09 -11.84
N SER A 100 -0.82 -0.52 -10.59
CA SER A 100 -1.64 -0.11 -9.44
C SER A 100 -1.48 1.38 -9.13
N LEU A 101 -0.24 1.88 -9.12
CA LEU A 101 0.07 3.29 -8.86
C LEU A 101 -0.44 4.21 -9.99
N GLU A 102 -0.31 3.80 -11.25
CA GLU A 102 -0.85 4.54 -12.40
C GLU A 102 -2.37 4.68 -12.30
N ARG A 103 -3.06 3.60 -11.90
CA ARG A 103 -4.51 3.63 -11.69
C ARG A 103 -4.89 4.47 -10.48
N ALA A 104 -4.14 4.38 -9.38
CA ALA A 104 -4.34 5.24 -8.21
C ALA A 104 -4.18 6.72 -8.57
N MET A 105 -3.14 7.07 -9.35
CA MET A 105 -2.88 8.42 -9.85
C MET A 105 -4.02 8.92 -10.75
N ALA A 106 -4.57 8.05 -11.61
CA ALA A 106 -5.71 8.40 -12.45
C ALA A 106 -7.00 8.69 -11.65
N LEU A 107 -7.21 7.96 -10.54
CA LEU A 107 -8.39 8.11 -9.68
C LEU A 107 -8.25 9.31 -8.72
N ALA A 108 -7.05 9.56 -8.21
CA ALA A 108 -6.75 10.65 -7.27
C ALA A 108 -5.52 11.45 -7.75
N PRO A 109 -5.67 12.27 -8.81
CA PRO A 109 -4.55 13.04 -9.37
C PRO A 109 -4.02 14.13 -8.44
N ASN A 110 -4.76 14.48 -7.38
CA ASN A 110 -4.33 15.43 -6.37
C ASN A 110 -3.51 14.77 -5.25
N ASP A 111 -3.44 13.43 -5.20
CA ASP A 111 -2.67 12.70 -4.21
C ASP A 111 -1.21 12.59 -4.66
N GLY A 112 -0.36 13.45 -4.08
CA GLY A 112 1.08 13.46 -4.37
C GLY A 112 1.79 12.15 -4.04
N ALA A 113 1.23 11.30 -3.17
CA ALA A 113 1.86 10.04 -2.80
C ALA A 113 1.97 9.09 -4.00
N ALA A 114 0.94 9.00 -4.85
CA ALA A 114 0.96 8.15 -6.04
C ALA A 114 2.11 8.52 -6.99
N TYR A 115 2.32 9.83 -7.21
CA TYR A 115 3.42 10.37 -8.02
C TYR A 115 4.79 10.06 -7.40
N LEU A 116 4.93 10.23 -6.09
CA LEU A 116 6.20 9.96 -5.40
C LEU A 116 6.59 8.49 -5.49
N TYR A 117 5.67 7.57 -5.19
CA TYR A 117 5.94 6.14 -5.24
C TYR A 117 6.14 5.63 -6.67
N LEU A 118 5.41 6.17 -7.65
CA LEU A 118 5.63 5.83 -9.06
C LEU A 118 7.02 6.33 -9.51
N GLY A 119 7.41 7.54 -9.13
CA GLY A 119 8.74 8.09 -9.41
C GLY A 119 9.86 7.26 -8.79
N LEU A 120 9.73 6.87 -7.53
CA LEU A 120 10.68 5.95 -6.85
C LEU A 120 10.78 4.60 -7.57
N LEU A 121 9.67 4.09 -8.10
CA LEU A 121 9.66 2.84 -8.85
C LEU A 121 10.43 2.96 -10.17
N TYR A 122 10.26 4.06 -10.90
CA TYR A 122 11.03 4.35 -12.11
C TYR A 122 12.53 4.57 -11.84
N ASP A 123 12.89 5.10 -10.67
CA ASP A 123 14.28 5.30 -10.26
C ASP A 123 14.99 3.97 -9.92
N HIS A 124 14.26 3.02 -9.32
CA HIS A 124 14.83 1.75 -8.86
C HIS A 124 14.67 0.58 -9.83
N ALA A 125 13.80 0.70 -10.83
CA ALA A 125 13.64 -0.33 -11.85
C ALA A 125 14.86 -0.36 -12.79
N PRO A 126 15.25 -1.53 -13.32
CA PRO A 126 16.28 -1.59 -14.34
C PRO A 126 15.81 -0.91 -15.63
N ALA A 127 16.77 -0.33 -16.36
CA ALA A 127 16.50 0.30 -17.65
C ALA A 127 16.05 -0.74 -18.71
N ALA A 128 15.47 -0.23 -19.79
CA ALA A 128 15.12 -1.03 -20.97
C ALA A 128 16.34 -1.82 -21.51
N PRO A 129 16.15 -3.02 -22.08
CA PRO A 129 14.87 -3.66 -22.45
C PRO A 129 14.25 -4.55 -21.35
N TYR A 130 14.93 -4.74 -20.23
CA TYR A 130 14.53 -5.72 -19.21
C TYR A 130 13.61 -5.14 -18.13
N GLY A 131 13.55 -3.81 -18.00
CA GLY A 131 12.62 -3.11 -17.14
C GLY A 131 12.12 -1.81 -17.77
N PHE A 132 11.53 -0.97 -16.94
CA PHE A 132 10.93 0.31 -17.33
C PHE A 132 11.60 1.51 -16.65
N GLY A 133 12.75 1.30 -16.01
CA GLY A 133 13.46 2.36 -15.31
C GLY A 133 13.85 3.49 -16.26
N ASP A 134 13.55 4.72 -15.85
CA ASP A 134 13.84 5.94 -16.59
C ASP A 134 13.99 7.09 -15.60
N GLU A 135 15.23 7.57 -15.42
CA GLU A 135 15.56 8.64 -14.48
C GLU A 135 14.87 9.97 -14.84
N THR A 136 14.63 10.22 -16.12
CA THR A 136 13.96 11.45 -16.58
C THR A 136 12.50 11.44 -16.16
N ILE A 137 11.83 10.29 -16.37
CA ILE A 137 10.44 10.08 -15.92
C ILE A 137 10.38 10.10 -14.39
N ALA A 138 11.30 9.41 -13.71
CA ALA A 138 11.37 9.37 -12.26
C ALA A 138 11.46 10.79 -11.67
N ARG A 139 12.40 11.61 -12.14
CA ARG A 139 12.59 12.99 -11.68
C ARG A 139 11.34 13.83 -11.90
N SER A 140 10.74 13.76 -13.08
CA SER A 140 9.51 14.49 -13.40
C SER A 140 8.36 14.12 -12.47
N LEU A 141 8.16 12.82 -12.21
CA LEU A 141 7.12 12.34 -11.29
C LEU A 141 7.37 12.76 -9.84
N LEU A 142 8.61 12.65 -9.36
CA LEU A 142 8.99 13.05 -8.01
C LEU A 142 8.78 14.55 -7.78
N GLU A 143 9.18 15.39 -8.74
CA GLU A 143 8.97 16.84 -8.69
C GLU A 143 7.47 17.20 -8.65
N GLN A 144 6.65 16.50 -9.45
CA GLN A 144 5.20 16.69 -9.44
C GLN A 144 4.59 16.26 -8.10
N GLY A 145 4.94 15.08 -7.60
CA GLY A 145 4.46 14.56 -6.32
C GLY A 145 4.84 15.47 -5.14
N LEU A 146 6.04 16.05 -5.17
CA LEU A 146 6.48 17.00 -4.16
C LEU A 146 5.67 18.30 -4.23
N LYS A 147 5.43 18.86 -5.43
CA LYS A 147 4.57 20.05 -5.60
C LYS A 147 3.17 19.81 -5.05
N LEU A 148 2.56 18.67 -5.36
CA LEU A 148 1.21 18.31 -4.88
C LEU A 148 1.17 18.15 -3.35
N THR A 149 2.18 17.49 -2.78
CA THR A 149 2.28 17.26 -1.33
C THR A 149 2.52 18.58 -0.56
N LEU A 150 3.35 19.48 -1.09
CA LEU A 150 3.60 20.78 -0.47
C LEU A 150 2.37 21.68 -0.56
N ASN A 151 1.71 21.74 -1.72
CA ASN A 151 0.52 22.56 -1.92
C ASN A 151 -0.64 22.11 -1.01
N SER A 152 -0.84 20.80 -0.85
CA SER A 152 -1.84 20.26 0.07
C SER A 152 -1.51 20.58 1.54
N ALA A 153 -0.24 20.50 1.94
CA ALA A 153 0.19 20.90 3.28
C ALA A 153 -0.01 22.40 3.55
N GLU A 154 0.20 23.27 2.55
CA GLU A 154 -0.09 24.70 2.66
C GLU A 154 -1.58 24.99 2.80
N GLN A 155 -2.45 24.25 2.10
CA GLN A 155 -3.90 24.40 2.24
C GLN A 155 -4.38 24.09 3.66
N VAL A 156 -3.83 23.04 4.28
CA VAL A 156 -4.15 22.68 5.67
C VAL A 156 -3.68 23.73 6.66
N ARG A 157 -2.52 24.36 6.45
CA ARG A 157 -2.04 25.45 7.32
C ARG A 157 -2.87 26.72 7.24
N ARG A 158 -3.63 26.91 6.15
CA ARG A 158 -4.46 28.10 5.91
C ARG A 158 -5.92 27.92 6.35
N ALA A 159 -6.34 26.70 6.70
CA ALA A 159 -7.67 26.37 7.20
C ALA A 159 -7.71 26.42 8.74
#